data_AF-A0A2E6A8M6-F1
#
_entry.id   AF-A0A2E6A8M6-F1
#
_cell.length_a   1.000
_cell.length_b   1.000
_cell.length_c   1.000
_cell.angle_alpha   90.00
_cell.angle_beta   90.00
_cell.angle_gamma   90.00
#
_symmetry.space_group_name_H-M   'P 1'
#
loop_
_entity.id
_entity.type
_entity.pdbx_description
1 polymer ?
#
loop_
_entity_poly.entity_id
_entity_poly.type
_entity_poly.pdbx_seq_one_letter_code
_entity_poly.pdbx_strand_id
1 'polypeptide(L)' 'MSGDKAYIKVKSITKVGDGQYRFDYQISENFKEVFKREYGLKRWSQKRFEKWLVENAEELTGRKQD' A
#
# COMPACT_ATOMS: atom_id res chain seq x y z
N MET A 1 1.56 -0.56 27.66
CA MET A 1 1.83 0.16 26.41
C MET A 1 1.28 -0.69 25.27
N SER A 2 0.16 -0.29 24.68
CA SER A 2 -0.49 -1.06 23.61
C SER A 2 0.43 -1.06 22.40
N GLY A 3 0.94 -2.22 22.01
CA GLY A 3 1.81 -2.35 20.85
C GLY A 3 1.02 -2.04 19.59
N ASP A 4 1.20 -0.84 19.04
CA ASP A 4 0.57 -0.47 17.78
C ASP A 4 1.07 -1.40 16.68
N LYS A 5 0.21 -2.33 16.24
CA LYS A 5 0.55 -3.29 15.18
C LYS A 5 0.74 -2.53 13.86
N ALA A 6 1.75 -2.91 13.09
CA ALA A 6 1.89 -2.42 11.71
C ALA A 6 0.73 -2.99 10.87
N TYR A 7 -0.08 -2.13 10.26
CA TYR A 7 -1.19 -2.57 9.42
C TYR A 7 -1.44 -1.64 8.23
N ILE A 8 -2.01 -2.24 7.19
CA ILE A 8 -2.74 -1.57 6.11
C ILE A 8 -4.18 -2.07 6.21
N LYS A 9 -5.15 -1.15 6.31
CA LYS A 9 -6.58 -1.43 6.34
C LYS A 9 -7.22 -0.84 5.10
N VAL A 10 -7.72 -1.69 4.21
CA VAL A 10 -8.53 -1.24 3.07
C VAL A 10 -9.92 -0.86 3.60
N LYS A 11 -10.36 0.36 3.28
CA LYS A 11 -11.67 0.90 3.67
C LYS A 11 -12.72 0.62 2.60
N SER A 12 -12.39 0.90 1.35
CA SER A 12 -13.27 0.69 0.20
C SER A 12 -12.47 0.36 -1.05
N ILE A 13 -13.08 -0.44 -1.91
CA ILE A 13 -12.63 -0.68 -3.27
C ILE A 13 -13.82 -0.34 -4.17
N THR A 14 -13.66 0.63 -5.06
CA THR A 14 -14.73 1.09 -5.94
C THR A 14 -14.28 1.01 -7.38
N LYS A 15 -15.05 0.33 -8.23
CA LYS A 15 -14.84 0.37 -9.68
C LYS A 15 -15.26 1.74 -10.19
N VAL A 16 -14.33 2.47 -10.80
CA VAL A 16 -14.56 3.86 -11.29
C VAL A 16 -14.61 3.94 -12.82
N GLY A 17 -14.35 2.84 -13.51
CA GLY A 17 -14.41 2.74 -14.97
C GLY A 17 -14.03 1.34 -15.43
N ASP A 18 -13.89 1.14 -16.75
CA ASP A 18 -13.47 -0.15 -17.29
C ASP A 18 -12.02 -0.47 -16.91
N GLY A 19 -11.86 -1.51 -16.10
CA GLY A 19 -10.57 -1.95 -15.57
C GLY A 19 -9.97 -1.03 -14.49
N GLN A 20 -10.61 0.07 -14.12
CA GLN A 20 -10.08 1.02 -13.13
C GLN A 20 -10.76 0.86 -11.77
N TYR A 21 -9.93 0.73 -10.74
CA TYR A 21 -10.35 0.61 -9.35
C TYR A 21 -9.74 1.74 -8.52
N ARG A 22 -10.56 2.37 -7.69
CA ARG A 22 -10.13 3.28 -6.63
C ARG A 22 -10.05 2.49 -5.33
N PHE A 23 -8.91 2.60 -4.65
CA PHE A 23 -8.67 2.00 -3.35
C PHE A 23 -8.57 3.10 -2.29
N ASP A 24 -9.47 3.07 -1.32
CA ASP A 24 -9.32 3.87 -0.11
C ASP A 24 -8.73 2.98 0.98
N TYR A 25 -7.66 3.43 1.60
CA TYR A 25 -6.98 2.66 2.64
C TYR A 25 -6.50 3.57 3.76
N GLN A 26 -6.20 2.95 4.89
CA GLN A 26 -5.59 3.57 6.05
C GLN A 26 -4.41 2.72 6.49
N ILE A 27 -3.30 3.38 6.76
CA ILE A 27 -2.07 2.73 7.25
C ILE A 27 -1.77 3.23 8.65
N SER A 28 -1.22 2.37 9.50
CA SER A 28 -0.77 2.78 10.83
C SER A 28 0.54 3.55 10.77
N GLU A 29 0.79 4.42 11.74
CA GLU A 29 2.08 5.12 11.85
C GLU A 29 3.23 4.13 12.02
N ASN A 30 3.04 3.05 12.78
CA ASN A 30 4.05 2.01 12.92
C ASN A 30 4.38 1.34 11.57
N PHE A 31 3.39 1.11 10.71
CA PHE A 31 3.64 0.62 9.35
C PHE A 31 4.47 1.61 8.54
N LYS A 32 4.18 2.92 8.63
CA LYS A 32 4.97 3.96 7.96
C LYS A 32 6.43 3.93 8.43
N GLU A 33 6.69 3.77 9.72
CA GLU A 33 8.06 3.66 10.26
C GLU A 33 8.78 2.40 9.77
N VAL A 34 8.10 1.25 9.77
CA VAL A 34 8.65 -0.01 9.23
C VAL A 34 8.98 0.14 7.74
N PHE A 35 8.04 0.63 6.93
CA PHE A 35 8.26 0.85 5.51
C PHE A 35 9.41 1.80 5.24
N LYS A 36 9.51 2.91 5.99
CA LYS A 36 10.65 3.82 5.87
C LYS A 36 11.97 3.13 6.19
N ARG A 37 12.02 2.26 7.21
CA ARG A 37 13.23 1.52 7.59
C ARG A 37 13.65 0.53 6.50
N GLU A 38 12.71 -0.28 6.00
CA GLU A 38 12.96 -1.27 4.95
C GLU A 38 13.49 -0.64 3.65
N TYR A 39 12.94 0.52 3.27
CA TYR A 39 13.29 1.22 2.04
C TYR A 39 14.29 2.38 2.22
N GLY A 40 14.92 2.52 3.39
CA GLY A 40 15.93 3.54 3.66
C GLY A 40 15.43 4.99 3.52
N LEU A 41 14.15 5.25 3.81
CA LEU A 41 13.51 6.55 3.64
C LEU A 41 13.62 7.42 4.90
N LYS A 42 14.07 8.66 4.74
CA LYS A 42 14.12 9.64 5.86
C LYS A 42 12.74 10.15 6.28
N ARG A 43 11.75 10.15 5.37
CA ARG A 43 10.40 10.70 5.57
C ARG A 43 9.37 9.83 4.86
N TRP A 44 8.12 9.86 5.33
CA TRP A 44 7.02 9.20 4.65
C TRP A 44 6.79 9.84 3.28
N SER A 45 6.61 9.01 2.26
CA SER A 45 6.33 9.47 0.90
C SER A 45 5.18 8.67 0.32
N GLN A 46 3.99 9.26 0.37
CA GLN A 46 2.74 8.67 -0.13
C GLN A 46 2.91 8.11 -1.54
N LYS A 47 3.48 8.90 -2.46
CA LYS A 47 3.75 8.50 -3.85
C LYS A 47 4.65 7.27 -3.99
N ARG A 48 5.63 7.10 -3.09
CA ARG A 48 6.55 5.94 -3.14
C ARG A 48 5.85 4.69 -2.64
N PHE A 49 5.06 4.82 -1.58
CA PHE A 49 4.23 3.73 -1.09
C PHE A 49 3.19 3.31 -2.13
N GLU A 50 2.49 4.24 -2.77
CA GLU A 50 1.50 3.93 -3.82
C GLU A 50 2.14 3.22 -5.01
N LYS A 51 3.34 3.68 -5.44
CA LYS A 51 4.10 3.00 -6.48
C LYS A 51 4.46 1.56 -6.07
N TRP A 52 5.02 1.39 -4.87
CA TRP A 52 5.31 0.06 -4.31
C TRP A 52 4.05 -0.82 -4.26
N LEU A 53 2.93 -0.27 -3.80
CA LEU A 53 1.68 -0.99 -3.68
C LEU A 53 1.15 -1.47 -5.04
N VAL A 54 1.22 -0.63 -6.07
CA VAL A 54 0.82 -1.01 -7.44
C VAL A 54 1.74 -2.08 -8.01
N GLU A 55 3.07 -1.89 -7.91
CA GLU A 55 4.07 -2.87 -8.40
C GLU A 55 3.88 -4.24 -7.76
N ASN A 56 3.56 -4.29 -6.46
CA ASN A 56 3.35 -5.55 -5.74
C ASN A 56 1.92 -6.09 -5.92
N ALA A 57 0.93 -5.24 -6.21
CA ALA A 57 -0.43 -5.69 -6.51
C ALA A 57 -0.51 -6.38 -7.88
N GLU A 58 0.32 -6.00 -8.85
CA GLU A 58 0.46 -6.71 -10.13
C GLU A 58 0.94 -8.15 -9.93
N GLU A 59 1.85 -8.36 -8.97
CA GLU A 59 2.34 -9.69 -8.61
C GLU A 59 1.26 -10.58 -7.96
N LEU A 60 0.39 -9.98 -7.13
CA LEU A 60 -0.72 -10.68 -6.46
C LEU A 60 -1.93 -10.97 -7.37
N THR A 61 -2.12 -10.20 -8.44
CA THR A 61 -3.24 -10.38 -9.38
C THR A 61 -2.90 -11.33 -10.54
N GLY A 62 -1.69 -11.87 -10.59
CA GLY A 62 -1.34 -13.00 -11.46
C GLY A 62 -1.45 -12.72 -12.95
N ARG A 63 -1.34 -11.47 -13.41
CA ARG A 63 -1.04 -11.22 -14.83
C ARG A 63 0.46 -11.38 -15.07
N LYS A 64 0.93 -12.64 -15.02
CA LYS A 64 1.96 -13.05 -15.98
C LYS A 64 1.29 -12.98 -17.34
N GLN A 65 1.58 -11.91 -18.07
CA GLN A 65 1.27 -11.83 -19.48
C GLN A 65 2.28 -12.75 -20.18
N ASP A 66 1.92 -14.02 -20.36
CA ASP A 66 2.46 -14.90 -21.39
C ASP A 66 1.40 -14.98 -22.50
#